data_AF-A0A971B4F9-F1
#
_entry.id   AF-A0A971B4F9-F1
#
_cell.length_a   1.000
_cell.length_b   1.000
_cell.length_c   1.000
_cell.angle_alpha   90.00
_cell.angle_beta   90.00
_cell.angle_gamma   90.00
#
_symmetry.space_group_name_H-M   'P 1'
#
loop_
_entity.id
_entity.type
_entity.pdbx_description
1 polymer ?
#
loop_
_entity_poly.entity_id
_entity_poly.type
_entity_poly.pdbx_seq_one_letter_code
_entity_poly.pdbx_strand_id
1 'polypeptide(L)' 'MKVPIDEVAVIDIEAPVLSAYEAKYRGVVRWFVRCKHCRMWHDHGPAEGHRIAHCLDRASPYWKTGYNLAYAGQWRERAR' A
#
# COMPACT_ATOMS: atom_id res chain seq x y z
N MET A 1 -2.06 1.93 16.12
CA MET A 1 -1.78 2.97 15.11
C MET A 1 -0.27 2.98 14.89
N LYS A 2 0.24 2.92 13.66
CA LYS A 2 1.68 3.18 13.42
C LYS A 2 1.84 4.26 12.36
N VAL A 3 1.85 5.49 12.87
CA VAL A 3 2.43 6.72 12.30
C VAL A 3 3.69 6.94 13.17
N PRO A 4 4.91 7.25 12.65
CA PRO A 4 5.15 8.36 11.71
C PRO A 4 6.30 8.20 10.67
N ILE A 5 6.41 9.17 9.74
CA ILE A 5 7.72 9.81 9.55
C ILE A 5 7.72 11.21 10.20
N ASP A 6 6.56 11.90 10.22
CA ASP A 6 6.19 12.88 11.24
C ASP A 6 4.70 13.24 11.16
N GLU A 7 3.96 12.61 12.07
CA GLU A 7 2.65 12.97 12.65
C GLU A 7 1.37 12.93 11.82
N VAL A 8 1.40 12.98 10.49
CA VAL A 8 0.15 12.93 9.70
C VAL A 8 0.26 12.03 8.48
N ALA A 9 -0.66 11.07 8.36
CA ALA A 9 -0.88 10.39 7.09
C ALA A 9 -1.59 11.37 6.16
N VAL A 10 -0.91 11.83 5.11
CA VAL A 10 -1.58 12.53 4.01
C VAL A 10 -2.51 11.52 3.36
N ILE A 11 -3.81 11.78 3.37
CA ILE A 11 -4.81 10.99 2.67
C ILE A 11 -5.44 11.82 1.56
N ASP A 12 -5.79 11.18 0.46
CA ASP A 12 -6.69 11.75 -0.54
C ASP A 12 -8.08 11.14 -0.30
N ILE A 13 -9.06 11.97 0.04
CA ILE A 13 -10.41 11.52 0.39
C ILE A 13 -11.16 10.89 -0.79
N GLU A 14 -10.74 11.19 -2.03
CA GLU A 14 -11.33 10.62 -3.25
C GLU A 14 -10.60 9.33 -3.69
N ALA A 15 -9.40 9.07 -3.16
CA ALA A 15 -8.63 7.89 -3.50
C ALA A 15 -9.10 6.65 -2.72
N PRO A 16 -9.14 5.47 -3.35
CA PRO A 16 -9.53 4.25 -2.67
C PRO A 16 -8.53 3.89 -1.57
N VAL A 17 -9.02 3.28 -0.49
CA VAL A 17 -8.17 2.74 0.58
C VAL A 17 -7.85 1.28 0.31
N LEU A 18 -6.57 0.92 0.35
CA LEU A 18 -6.09 -0.45 0.21
C LEU A 18 -5.45 -0.96 1.50
N SER A 19 -5.78 -2.21 1.84
CA SER A 19 -5.15 -2.94 2.93
C SER A 19 -3.68 -3.22 2.62
N ALA A 20 -2.80 -2.76 3.51
CA ALA A 20 -1.37 -2.95 3.41
C ALA A 20 -0.88 -3.90 4.51
N TYR A 21 -0.11 -4.91 4.13
CA TYR A 21 0.39 -5.93 5.04
C TYR A 21 1.90 -5.85 5.15
N GLU A 22 2.41 -5.83 6.37
CA GLU A 22 3.82 -5.65 6.66
C GLU A 22 4.58 -6.97 6.65
N ALA A 23 5.73 -7.02 5.97
CA ALA A 23 6.65 -8.15 6.05
C ALA A 23 8.10 -7.66 6.08
N LYS A 24 9.00 -8.47 6.65
CA LYS A 24 10.43 -8.26 6.52
C LYS A 24 10.92 -8.98 5.26
N TYR A 25 11.30 -8.22 4.24
CA TYR A 25 11.84 -8.73 2.99
C TYR A 25 13.32 -8.34 2.86
N ARG A 26 14.20 -9.34 2.74
CA ARG A 26 15.67 -9.14 2.66
C ARG A 26 16.25 -8.22 3.76
N GLY A 27 15.73 -8.36 4.98
CA GLY A 27 16.19 -7.56 6.12
C GLY A 27 15.48 -6.21 6.29
N VAL A 28 14.70 -5.76 5.31
CA VAL A 28 14.01 -4.46 5.31
C VAL A 28 12.51 -4.66 5.52
N VAL A 29 11.89 -3.80 6.33
CA VAL A 29 10.42 -3.80 6.49
C VAL A 29 9.79 -3.19 5.24
N ARG A 30 8.90 -3.93 4.60
CA ARG A 30 8.11 -3.51 3.43
C ARG A 30 6.64 -3.74 3.69
N TRP A 31 5.80 -2.91 3.12
CA TRP A 31 4.37 -3.13 3.09
C TRP A 31 3.96 -3.60 1.72
N PHE A 32 3.08 -4.57 1.67
CA PHE A 32 2.63 -5.13 0.43
C PHE A 32 1.11 -5.04 0.30
N VAL A 33 0.67 -4.77 -0.93
CA VAL A 33 -0.70 -4.36 -1.24
C VAL A 33 -1.18 -5.10 -2.47
N ARG A 34 -2.37 -5.71 -2.39
CA ARG A 34 -2.96 -6.40 -3.54
C ARG A 34 -3.67 -5.37 -4.41
N CYS A 35 -3.11 -5.07 -5.56
CA CYS A 35 -3.71 -4.16 -6.53
C CYS A 35 -5.05 -4.73 -7.01
N LYS A 36 -6.12 -3.92 -6.93
CA LYS A 36 -7.45 -4.34 -7.38
C LYS A 36 -7.58 -4.37 -8.90
N HIS A 37 -6.74 -3.62 -9.61
CA HIS A 37 -6.70 -3.56 -11.07
C HIS A 37 -6.00 -4.79 -11.69
N CYS A 38 -4.68 -4.95 -11.46
CA CYS A 38 -3.91 -6.05 -12.05
C CYS A 38 -3.96 -7.36 -11.25
N ARG A 39 -4.54 -7.35 -10.04
CA ARG A 39 -4.65 -8.50 -9.12
C ARG A 39 -3.32 -9.05 -8.60
N MET A 40 -2.22 -8.34 -8.82
CA MET A 40 -0.88 -8.67 -8.30
C MET A 40 -0.58 -7.94 -6.98
N TRP A 41 0.46 -8.39 -6.28
CA TRP A 41 0.97 -7.74 -5.08
C TRP A 41 2.10 -6.77 -5.42
N HIS A 42 2.03 -5.56 -4.88
CA HIS A 42 3.04 -4.52 -4.99
C HIS A 42 3.59 -4.16 -3.62
N ASP A 43 4.84 -3.69 -3.54
CA ASP A 43 5.49 -3.36 -2.28
C ASP A 43 5.89 -1.88 -2.16
N HIS A 44 5.85 -1.37 -0.93
CA HIS A 44 6.09 0.03 -0.56
C HIS A 44 6.90 0.12 0.75
N GLY A 45 7.38 1.34 1.03
CA GLY A 45 7.87 1.67 2.37
C GLY A 45 6.76 1.53 3.43
N PRO A 46 7.09 1.20 4.68
CA PRO A 46 6.12 0.80 5.70
C PRO A 46 5.46 2.01 6.38
N ALA A 47 4.58 2.69 5.65
CA ALA A 47 3.84 3.84 6.16
C ALA A 47 2.43 3.92 5.56
N GLU A 48 1.48 4.41 6.36
CA GLU A 48 0.12 4.73 5.93
C GLU A 48 0.08 5.97 5.03
N GLY A 49 -1.09 6.19 4.42
CA GLY A 49 -1.38 7.39 3.62
C GLY A 49 -1.32 7.18 2.11
N HIS A 50 -1.54 8.27 1.40
CA HIS A 50 -1.67 8.33 -0.04
C HIS A 50 -0.36 7.95 -0.74
N ARG A 51 -0.48 7.11 -1.77
CA ARG A 51 0.61 6.68 -2.63
C ARG A 51 0.18 6.79 -4.08
N ILE A 52 1.06 7.40 -4.87
CA ILE A 52 1.07 7.24 -6.32
C ILE A 52 2.11 6.18 -6.63
N ALA A 53 1.79 4.95 -6.25
CA ALA A 53 2.63 3.81 -6.59
C ALA A 53 2.05 3.11 -7.82
N HIS A 54 2.82 3.21 -8.88
CA HIS A 54 2.42 2.79 -10.21
C HIS A 54 2.27 1.27 -10.31
N CYS A 55 1.08 0.85 -10.75
CA CYS A 55 0.85 -0.51 -11.19
C CYS A 55 1.72 -0.80 -12.42
N LEU A 56 2.11 -2.06 -12.62
CA LEU A 56 2.83 -2.48 -13.83
C LEU A 56 2.00 -2.27 -15.10
N ASP A 57 0.67 -2.26 -14.98
CA ASP A 57 -0.25 -1.87 -16.05
C ASP A 57 -0.50 -0.35 -16.02
N ARG A 58 -0.12 0.33 -17.12
CA ARG A 58 -0.29 1.78 -17.33
C ARG A 58 -1.75 2.22 -17.48
N ALA A 59 -2.66 1.29 -17.78
CA ALA A 59 -4.09 1.57 -17.80
C ALA A 59 -4.73 1.58 -16.40
N SER A 60 -3.98 1.20 -15.35
CA SER A 60 -4.51 1.21 -13.99
C SER A 60 -4.90 2.63 -13.54
N PRO A 61 -6.09 2.83 -12.96
CA PRO A 61 -6.51 4.13 -12.41
C PRO A 61 -5.53 4.70 -11.38
N TYR A 62 -4.77 3.84 -10.70
CA TYR A 62 -3.77 4.24 -9.71
C TYR A 62 -2.64 5.09 -10.28
N TRP A 63 -2.43 5.10 -11.60
CA TRP A 63 -1.50 6.04 -12.25
C TRP A 63 -1.98 7.48 -12.19
N LYS A 64 -3.30 7.70 -12.14
CA LYS A 64 -3.89 9.04 -12.14
C LYS A 64 -4.29 9.50 -10.75
N THR A 65 -4.90 8.61 -9.96
CA THR A 65 -5.54 8.98 -8.69
C THR A 65 -4.93 8.31 -7.47
N GLY A 66 -3.91 7.45 -7.63
CA GLY A 66 -3.29 6.75 -6.52
C GLY A 66 -4.26 5.92 -5.65
N TYR A 67 -3.85 5.69 -4.41
CA TYR A 67 -4.62 5.02 -3.35
C TYR A 67 -4.05 5.36 -1.98
N ASN A 68 -4.86 5.23 -0.93
CA ASN A 68 -4.41 5.35 0.46
C ASN A 68 -4.05 3.97 1.02
N LEU A 69 -2.91 3.87 1.72
CA LEU A 69 -2.53 2.66 2.45
C LEU A 69 -3.01 2.72 3.90
N ALA A 70 -3.69 1.66 4.32
CA ALA A 70 -4.06 1.44 5.71
C ALA A 70 -3.43 0.15 6.22
N TYR A 71 -2.82 0.19 7.40
CA TYR A 71 -2.20 -0.99 7.99
C TYR A 71 -3.25 -2.06 8.29
N ALA A 72 -3.06 -3.25 7.74
CA ALA A 72 -3.97 -4.38 7.87
C ALA A 72 -3.38 -5.58 8.63
N GLY A 73 -2.15 -5.44 9.14
CA GLY A 73 -1.46 -6.48 9.91
C GLY A 73 -0.17 -6.96 9.26
N GLN A 74 0.38 -8.04 9.81
CA GLN A 74 1.56 -8.71 9.24
C GLN A 74 1.16 -9.56 8.04
N TRP A 75 1.99 -9.56 7.00
CA TRP A 75 1.90 -10.51 5.90
C TRP A 75 2.24 -11.90 6.43
N ARG A 76 1.21 -12.65 6.78
CA ARG A 76 1.31 -14.08 6.99
C ARG A 76 1.02 -14.73 5.65
N GLU A 77 1.89 -15.62 5.19
CA GLU A 77 1.69 -16.33 3.93
C GLU A 77 0.24 -16.84 3.83
N ARG A 78 -0.48 -16.34 2.81
CA ARG A 78 -1.80 -16.80 2.36
C ARG A 78 -2.94 -16.61 3.37
N ALA A 79 -3.54 -15.42 3.39
CA ALA A 79 -5.00 -15.36 3.49
C ALA A 79 -5.55 -16.01 2.21
N ARG A 80 -6.15 -17.20 2.38
CA ARG A 80 -6.76 -18.00 1.30
C ARG A 80 -7.80 -17.22 0.52
#